data_AF-A0A1A8MYA2-F1
#
_entry.id   AF-A0A1A8MYA2-F1
#
_cell.length_a   1.000
_cell.length_b   1.000
_cell.length_c   1.000
_cell.angle_alpha   90.00
_cell.angle_beta   90.00
_cell.angle_gamma   90.00
#
_symmetry.space_group_name_H-M   'P 1'
#
loop_
_entity.id
_entity.type
_entity.pdbx_description
1 polymer ?
#
loop_
_entity_poly.entity_id
_entity_poly.type
_entity_poly.pdbx_seq_one_letter_code
_entity_poly.pdbx_strand_id
1 'polypeptide(L)' 'GETLPREREVRSIRLPREKGRMRFHKLQNVQIALDFLKHRQVKLVNIRNDDIADGNPKLTLGLIWTIILHFQISDIQV' A
#
# COMPACT_ATOMS: atom_id res chain seq x y z
N GLY A 1 14.01 22.14 -8.94
CA GLY A 1 13.06 21.16 -9.47
C GLY A 1 13.73 19.80 -9.57
N GLU A 2 14.19 19.29 -8.43
CA GLU A 2 14.80 17.97 -8.34
C GLU A 2 13.90 17.12 -7.44
N THR A 3 13.26 16.11 -8.01
CA THR A 3 12.49 15.10 -7.26
C THR A 3 13.40 14.41 -6.24
N LEU A 4 12.91 14.27 -5.01
CA LEU A 4 13.67 13.79 -3.85
C LEU A 4 14.20 12.36 -4.09
N PRO A 5 15.35 11.97 -3.50
CA PRO A 5 15.95 10.64 -3.70
C PRO A 5 15.00 9.46 -3.41
N ARG A 6 14.08 9.62 -2.44
CA ARG A 6 13.07 8.62 -2.07
C ARG A 6 12.02 8.39 -3.16
N GLU A 7 11.66 9.44 -3.92
CA GLU A 7 10.71 9.32 -5.04
C GLU A 7 11.28 8.48 -6.20
N ARG A 8 12.62 8.52 -6.40
CA ARG A 8 13.29 7.68 -7.40
C ARG A 8 13.28 6.20 -7.04
N GLU A 9 13.36 5.87 -5.75
CA GLU A 9 13.35 4.50 -5.25
C GLU A 9 11.99 3.84 -5.42
N VAL A 10 10.89 4.57 -5.19
CA VAL A 10 9.53 4.03 -5.40
C VAL A 10 9.27 3.75 -6.89
N ARG A 11 9.76 4.60 -7.79
CA ARG A 11 9.59 4.41 -9.25
C ARG A 11 10.28 3.17 -9.81
N SER A 12 11.32 2.65 -9.15
CA SER A 12 12.07 1.48 -9.63
C SER A 12 11.61 0.14 -9.02
N ILE A 13 10.76 0.16 -7.99
CA ILE A 13 10.35 -1.07 -7.30
C ILE A 13 9.19 -1.75 -8.02
N ARG A 14 9.44 -2.99 -8.46
CA ARG A 14 8.40 -3.91 -8.95
C ARG A 14 8.06 -4.91 -7.84
N LEU A 15 6.82 -4.86 -7.35
CA LEU A 15 6.31 -5.85 -6.41
C LEU A 15 5.94 -7.16 -7.14
N PRO A 16 6.13 -8.33 -6.50
CA PRO A 16 5.64 -9.59 -7.04
C PRO A 16 4.12 -9.56 -7.18
N ARG A 17 3.58 -10.35 -8.12
CA ARG A 17 2.14 -10.45 -8.37
C ARG A 17 1.74 -11.91 -8.49
N GLU A 18 0.79 -12.32 -7.66
CA GLU A 18 0.19 -13.63 -7.74
C GLU A 18 -0.80 -13.67 -8.92
N LYS A 19 -0.60 -14.61 -9.84
CA LYS A 19 -1.39 -14.69 -11.09
C LYS A 19 -2.56 -15.64 -10.91
N GLY A 20 -3.78 -15.13 -11.08
CA GLY A 20 -4.99 -15.95 -11.07
C GLY A 20 -6.24 -15.13 -10.82
N ARG A 21 -7.40 -15.77 -10.90
CA ARG A 21 -8.72 -15.09 -10.79
C ARG A 21 -9.52 -15.48 -9.54
N MET A 22 -9.11 -16.54 -8.85
CA MET A 22 -9.76 -16.99 -7.61
C MET A 22 -9.53 -16.00 -6.46
N ARG A 23 -10.42 -16.02 -5.46
CA ARG A 23 -10.34 -15.16 -4.26
C ARG A 23 -8.99 -15.26 -3.54
N PHE A 24 -8.38 -16.45 -3.48
CA PHE A 24 -7.05 -16.65 -2.92
C PHE A 24 -5.98 -15.75 -3.57
N HIS A 25 -5.94 -15.67 -4.91
CA HIS A 25 -4.99 -14.80 -5.61
C HIS A 25 -5.26 -13.31 -5.32
N LYS A 26 -6.52 -12.91 -5.13
CA LYS A 26 -6.86 -11.54 -4.72
C LYS A 26 -6.31 -11.23 -3.32
N LEU A 27 -6.57 -12.11 -2.35
CA LEU A 27 -6.07 -11.99 -0.97
C LEU A 27 -4.54 -11.91 -0.94
N GLN A 28 -3.86 -12.72 -1.74
CA GLN A 28 -2.40 -12.74 -1.81
C GLN A 28 -1.84 -11.45 -2.41
N ASN A 29 -2.43 -10.94 -3.48
CA ASN A 29 -2.01 -9.67 -4.08
C ASN A 29 -2.21 -8.48 -3.13
N VAL A 30 -3.31 -8.47 -2.37
CA VAL A 30 -3.52 -7.45 -1.33
C VAL A 30 -2.48 -7.62 -0.22
N GLN A 31 -2.21 -8.84 0.23
CA GLN A 31 -1.22 -9.11 1.28
C GLN A 31 0.17 -8.58 0.91
N ILE A 32 0.61 -8.81 -0.34
CA ILE A 32 1.88 -8.28 -0.86
C ILE A 32 1.95 -6.75 -0.73
N ALA A 33 0.85 -6.06 -1.06
CA ALA A 33 0.79 -4.60 -0.92
C ALA A 33 0.82 -4.15 0.55
N LEU A 34 0.07 -4.80 1.43
CA LEU A 34 0.06 -4.47 2.87
C LEU A 34 1.42 -4.72 3.51
N ASP A 35 2.11 -5.80 3.14
CA ASP A 35 3.44 -6.11 3.65
C ASP A 35 4.47 -5.11 3.16
N PHE A 36 4.41 -4.68 1.88
CA PHE A 36 5.27 -3.60 1.40
C PHE A 36 5.12 -2.32 2.23
N LEU A 37 3.88 -1.93 2.54
CA LEU A 37 3.62 -0.75 3.39
C LEU A 37 4.19 -0.94 4.80
N LYS A 38 4.03 -2.11 5.42
CA LYS A 38 4.62 -2.42 6.73
C LYS A 38 6.15 -2.36 6.71
N HIS A 39 6.79 -2.89 5.67
CA HIS A 39 8.26 -2.81 5.51
C HIS A 39 8.74 -1.35 5.41
N ARG A 40 7.92 -0.47 4.84
CA ARG A 40 8.15 1.00 4.82
C ARG A 40 7.75 1.70 6.12
N GLN A 41 7.49 0.97 7.21
CA GLN A 41 7.10 1.49 8.52
C GLN A 41 5.73 2.21 8.53
N VAL A 42 4.86 1.92 7.57
CA VAL A 42 3.47 2.41 7.56
C VAL A 42 2.65 1.62 8.58
N LYS A 43 1.97 2.34 9.49
CA LYS A 43 1.08 1.73 10.48
C LYS A 43 -0.28 1.44 9.87
N LEU A 44 -0.58 0.17 9.64
CA LEU A 44 -1.88 -0.30 9.17
C LEU A 44 -2.71 -0.80 10.37
N VAL A 45 -3.54 0.06 10.94
CA VAL A 45 -4.37 -0.28 12.11
C VAL A 45 -5.71 -0.85 11.63
N ASN A 46 -6.02 -2.09 12.06
CA ASN A 46 -7.30 -2.75 11.79
C ASN A 46 -7.66 -2.89 10.29
N ILE A 47 -6.64 -3.06 9.44
CA ILE A 47 -6.79 -3.34 8.01
C ILE A 47 -6.17 -4.70 7.71
N ARG A 48 -6.99 -5.65 7.27
CA ARG A 48 -6.55 -6.97 6.81
C ARG A 48 -6.79 -7.13 5.30
N ASN A 49 -6.24 -8.18 4.72
CA ASN A 49 -6.30 -8.40 3.27
C ASN A 49 -7.70 -8.78 2.79
N ASP A 50 -8.48 -9.52 3.59
CA ASP A 50 -9.88 -9.86 3.33
C ASP A 50 -10.77 -8.62 3.34
N ASP A 51 -10.55 -7.70 4.28
CA ASP A 51 -11.29 -6.44 4.35
C ASP A 51 -11.19 -5.63 3.03
N ILE A 52 -10.04 -5.69 2.35
CA ILE A 52 -9.79 -4.98 1.09
C ILE A 52 -10.20 -5.82 -0.12
N ALA A 53 -9.90 -7.12 -0.13
CA ALA A 53 -10.23 -8.01 -1.24
C ALA A 53 -11.74 -8.19 -1.42
N ASP A 54 -12.50 -8.15 -0.32
CA ASP A 54 -13.96 -8.24 -0.31
C ASP A 54 -14.63 -6.85 -0.36
N GLY A 55 -13.85 -5.76 -0.30
CA GLY A 55 -14.31 -4.41 -0.63
C GLY A 55 -15.03 -3.66 0.48
N ASN A 56 -14.59 -3.78 1.74
CA ASN A 56 -15.09 -2.96 2.84
C ASN A 56 -14.83 -1.46 2.54
N PRO A 57 -15.87 -0.63 2.32
CA PRO A 57 -15.67 0.74 1.84
C PRO A 57 -14.88 1.62 2.83
N LYS A 58 -15.17 1.48 4.13
CA LYS A 58 -14.53 2.27 5.18
C LYS A 58 -13.05 1.94 5.30
N LEU A 59 -12.71 0.65 5.32
CA LEU A 59 -11.33 0.21 5.45
C LEU A 59 -10.52 0.43 4.16
N THR A 60 -11.17 0.33 2.99
CA THR A 60 -10.56 0.70 1.70
C THR A 60 -10.18 2.17 1.67
N LEU A 61 -11.10 3.07 2.06
CA LEU A 61 -10.79 4.51 2.15
C LEU A 61 -9.67 4.78 3.18
N GLY A 62 -9.70 4.11 4.33
CA GLY A 62 -8.64 4.20 5.34
C GLY A 62 -7.27 3.78 4.82
N LEU A 63 -7.21 2.71 4.01
CA LEU A 63 -5.97 2.25 3.38
C LEU A 63 -5.43 3.29 2.38
N ILE A 64 -6.28 3.79 1.48
CA ILE A 64 -5.87 4.80 0.49
C ILE A 64 -5.41 6.08 1.18
N TRP A 65 -6.14 6.53 2.21
CA TRP A 65 -5.74 7.69 3.01
C TRP A 65 -4.35 7.49 3.65
N THR A 66 -4.10 6.32 4.21
CA THR A 66 -2.81 5.99 4.84
C THR A 66 -1.66 6.03 3.83
N ILE A 67 -1.89 5.54 2.60
CA ILE A 67 -0.91 5.60 1.51
C ILE A 67 -0.61 7.06 1.14
N ILE A 68 -1.64 7.88 0.93
CA ILE A 68 -1.48 9.30 0.59
C ILE A 68 -0.71 10.04 1.69
N LEU A 69 -1.09 9.84 2.95
CA LEU A 69 -0.47 10.49 4.09
C LEU A 69 1.04 10.18 4.17
N HIS A 70 1.42 8.92 3.95
CA HIS A 70 2.81 8.49 4.06
C HIS A 70 3.68 8.94 2.88
N PHE A 71 3.19 8.85 1.65
CA PHE A 71 4.01 9.08 0.46
C PHE A 71 3.94 10.51 -0.08
N GLN A 72 2.90 11.28 0.25
CA GLN A 72 2.72 12.64 -0.30
C GLN A 72 2.83 13.73 0.77
N ILE A 73 2.40 13.45 2.01
CA ILE A 73 2.25 14.49 3.04
C ILE A 73 3.40 14.44 4.05
N SER A 74 3.87 13.24 4.40
CA SER A 74 4.91 13.06 5.44
C SER A 74 6.32 13.56 5.02
N ASP A 75 6.53 13.88 3.74
CA ASP A 75 7.79 14.46 3.22
C ASP A 75 7.81 16.00 3.26
N ILE A 76 6.75 16.66 3.76
CA ILE A 76 6.74 18.11 3.99
C ILE A 76 7.54 18.41 5.27
N GLN A 77 8.82 18.73 5.12
CA GLN A 77 9.60 19.33 6.21
C GLN A 77 9.21 20.80 6.37
N VAL A 78 8.82 21.18 7.59
CA VAL A 78 8.64 22.58 8.01
C VAL A 78 9.97 23.12 8.51
#